data_AF-A0A5F2HUS4-F1
#
_entry.id   AF-A0A5F2HUS4-F1
#
_cell.length_a   1.000
_cell.length_b   1.000
_cell.length_c   1.000
_cell.angle_alpha   90.00
_cell.angle_beta   90.00
_cell.angle_gamma   90.00
#
_symmetry.space_group_name_H-M   'P 1'
#
loop_
_entity.id
_entity.type
_entity.pdbx_description
1 polymer ?
#
loop_
_entity_poly.entity_id
_entity_poly.type
_entity_poly.pdbx_seq_one_letter_code
_entity_poly.pdbx_strand_id
1 'polypeptide(L)'
;LLPKRTICGRYVFAIGGNPEAANLAGINTRWITMKVFMIMGVLATIAAAISSARQNSSTNALGTLDELLVIAAAVIGGTSLAGGSGTVLGAML
;
A
#
# COMPACT_ATOMS: atom_id res chain seq x y z
N LEU A 1 5.25 12.24 6.65
CA LEU A 1 5.42 12.50 8.10
C LEU A 1 4.68 11.51 9.01
N LEU A 2 3.46 11.06 8.69
CA LEU A 2 2.69 10.09 9.51
C LEU A 2 3.36 8.71 9.79
N PRO A 3 4.06 8.04 8.86
CA PRO A 3 4.60 6.70 9.12
C PRO A 3 5.74 6.66 10.16
N LYS A 4 6.41 7.79 10.42
CA LYS A 4 7.40 7.93 11.50
C LYS A 4 6.76 8.13 12.87
N ARG A 5 5.48 8.53 12.92
CA ARG A 5 4.78 8.92 14.14
C ARG A 5 3.88 7.81 14.70
N THR A 6 3.37 6.91 13.85
CA THR A 6 2.58 5.77 14.29
C THR A 6 3.46 4.54 14.51
N ILE A 7 3.19 3.81 15.59
CA ILE A 7 3.86 2.55 15.93
C ILE A 7 3.79 1.56 14.76
N CYS A 8 2.60 1.42 14.15
CA CYS A 8 2.37 0.56 12.99
C CYS A 8 3.23 0.94 11.78
N GLY A 9 3.35 2.24 11.47
CA GLY A 9 4.15 2.72 10.34
C GLY A 9 5.63 2.41 10.50
N ARG A 10 6.16 2.50 11.73
CA ARG A 10 7.56 2.18 12.02
C ARG A 10 7.87 0.70 11.89
N TYR A 11 6.96 -0.18 12.32
CA TYR A 11 7.12 -1.62 12.11
C TYR A 11 7.08 -1.99 10.62
N VAL A 12 6.16 -1.40 9.85
CA VAL A 12 6.05 -1.65 8.39
C VAL A 12 7.30 -1.16 7.66
N PHE A 13 7.86 0.00 8.04
CA PHE A 13 9.13 0.49 7.47
C PHE A 13 10.32 -0.40 7.83
N ALA A 14 10.42 -0.86 9.08
CA ALA A 14 11.49 -1.74 9.53
C ALA A 14 11.46 -3.09 8.78
N ILE A 15 10.28 -3.68 8.63
CA ILE A 15 10.06 -4.91 7.85
C ILE A 15 10.44 -4.71 6.38
N GLY A 16 10.04 -3.58 5.78
CA GLY A 16 10.32 -3.31 4.38
C GLY A 16 11.81 -3.06 4.09
N GLY A 17 12.59 -2.58 5.06
CA GLY A 17 14.02 -2.35 4.89
C GLY A 17 14.84 -3.63 5.04
N ASN A 18 14.56 -4.42 6.08
CA ASN A 18 15.16 -5.73 6.25
C ASN A 18 14.22 -6.67 7.04
N PRO A 19 13.56 -7.62 6.38
CA PRO A 19 12.60 -8.51 7.03
C PRO A 19 13.27 -9.51 7.99
N GLU A 20 14.51 -9.91 7.74
CA GLU A 20 15.27 -10.78 8.66
C GLU A 20 15.65 -10.04 9.93
N ALA A 21 16.15 -8.80 9.81
CA ALA A 21 16.48 -7.97 10.97
C ALA A 21 15.24 -7.64 11.81
N ALA A 22 14.08 -7.42 11.18
CA ALA A 22 12.83 -7.22 11.89
C ALA A 22 12.42 -8.46 12.71
N ASN A 23 12.62 -9.66 12.16
CA ASN A 23 12.31 -10.91 12.84
C ASN A 23 13.27 -11.16 14.03
N LEU A 24 14.57 -10.87 13.86
CA LEU A 24 15.55 -10.90 14.97
C LEU A 24 15.23 -9.86 16.06
N ALA A 25 14.65 -8.72 15.70
CA ALA A 25 14.21 -7.68 16.64
C ALA A 25 12.90 -8.03 17.39
N GLY A 26 12.38 -9.26 17.24
CA GLY A 26 11.16 -9.72 17.89
C GLY A 26 9.87 -9.19 17.24
N ILE A 27 9.95 -8.60 16.05
CA ILE A 27 8.78 -8.11 15.32
C ILE A 27 8.18 -9.29 14.56
N ASN A 28 6.90 -9.60 14.82
CA ASN A 28 6.19 -10.64 14.07
C ASN A 28 5.82 -10.14 12.66
N THR A 29 6.79 -10.21 11.76
CA THR A 29 6.69 -9.77 10.36
C THR A 29 5.45 -10.36 9.68
N ARG A 30 5.17 -11.64 9.90
CA ARG A 30 4.03 -12.35 9.28
C ARG A 30 2.69 -11.74 9.69
N TRP A 31 2.50 -11.46 10.98
CA TRP A 31 1.26 -10.87 11.48
C TRP A 31 1.04 -9.43 11.00
N ILE A 32 2.11 -8.64 10.93
CA ILE A 32 2.01 -7.26 10.46
C ILE A 32 1.70 -7.23 8.96
N THR A 33 2.38 -8.05 8.16
CA THR A 33 2.10 -8.18 6.72
C THR A 33 0.64 -8.61 6.48
N MET A 34 0.13 -9.60 7.22
CA MET A 34 -1.27 -10.00 7.13
C MET A 34 -2.25 -8.86 7.47
N LYS A 35 -1.99 -8.09 8.54
CA LYS A 35 -2.82 -6.92 8.89
C LYS A 35 -2.82 -5.85 7.80
N VAL A 36 -1.66 -5.60 7.18
CA VAL A 36 -1.55 -4.63 6.07
C VAL A 36 -2.38 -5.10 4.87
N PHE A 37 -2.27 -6.36 4.47
CA PHE A 37 -3.08 -6.91 3.38
C PHE A 37 -4.58 -6.91 3.70
N MET A 38 -4.96 -7.18 4.95
CA MET A 38 -6.36 -7.13 5.37
C MET A 38 -6.94 -5.71 5.25
N ILE A 39 -6.21 -4.69 5.70
CA ILE A 39 -6.62 -3.28 5.56
C ILE A 39 -6.71 -2.88 4.09
N MET A 40 -5.73 -3.28 3.27
CA MET A 40 -5.74 -3.03 1.82
C MET A 40 -6.93 -3.70 1.14
N GLY A 41 -7.25 -4.95 1.49
CA GLY A 41 -8.42 -5.65 0.99
C GLY A 41 -9.72 -4.91 1.30
N VAL A 42 -9.90 -4.48 2.56
CA VAL A 42 -11.09 -3.71 2.97
C VAL A 42 -11.21 -2.40 2.19
N LEU A 43 -10.11 -1.65 2.06
CA LEU A 43 -10.10 -0.39 1.31
C LEU A 43 -10.40 -0.61 -0.18
N ALA A 44 -9.80 -1.63 -0.79
CA ALA A 44 -10.01 -2.00 -2.18
C ALA A 44 -11.45 -2.43 -2.44
N THR A 45 -12.05 -3.22 -1.54
CA THR A 45 -13.46 -3.62 -1.64
C THR A 45 -14.38 -2.40 -1.54
N ILE A 46 -14.12 -1.46 -0.62
CA ILE A 46 -14.91 -0.23 -0.50
C ILE A 46 -14.78 0.61 -1.77
N ALA A 47 -13.55 0.82 -2.28
CA ALA A 47 -13.31 1.57 -3.51
C ALA A 47 -14.00 0.92 -4.72
N ALA A 48 -13.90 -0.39 -4.86
CA ALA A 48 -14.54 -1.16 -5.92
C ALA A 48 -16.08 -1.12 -5.81
N ALA A 49 -16.63 -1.19 -4.60
CA ALA A 49 -18.08 -1.09 -4.37
C ALA A 49 -18.61 0.30 -4.77
N ILE A 50 -17.90 1.37 -4.39
CA ILE A 50 -18.23 2.74 -4.77
C ILE A 50 -18.11 2.93 -6.29
N SER A 51 -17.02 2.44 -6.89
CA SER A 51 -16.80 2.52 -8.34
C SER A 51 -17.90 1.77 -9.11
N SER A 52 -18.24 0.55 -8.67
CA SER A 52 -19.32 -0.25 -9.27
C SER A 52 -20.68 0.41 -9.13
N ALA A 53 -20.98 1.04 -7.99
CA ALA A 53 -22.25 1.76 -7.78
C ALA A 53 -22.38 3.04 -8.63
N ARG A 54 -21.25 3.62 -9.08
CA ARG A 54 -21.26 4.80 -9.96
C ARG A 54 -21.36 4.45 -11.45
N GLN A 55 -21.08 3.21 -11.83
CA GLN A 55 -20.95 2.82 -13.23
C GLN A 55 -22.25 2.17 -13.75
N ASN A 56 -23.12 2.98 -14.38
CA ASN A 56 -24.34 2.48 -15.04
C ASN A 56 -24.10 1.73 -16.37
N SER A 57 -22.87 1.77 -16.90
CA SER A 57 -22.49 1.11 -18.15
C SER A 57 -21.07 0.55 -18.05
N SER A 58 -20.94 -0.77 -18.01
CA SER A 58 -19.65 -1.47 -18.04
C SER A 58 -19.04 -1.37 -19.44
N THR A 59 -18.11 -0.44 -19.64
CA THR A 59 -17.17 -0.51 -20.76
C THR A 59 -16.01 -1.43 -20.36
N ASN A 60 -15.67 -2.42 -21.21
CA ASN A 60 -14.58 -3.39 -20.95
C ASN A 60 -13.18 -2.74 -20.82
N ALA A 61 -13.07 -1.43 -21.03
CA ALA A 61 -11.83 -0.66 -20.91
C ALA A 61 -11.66 0.06 -19.55
N LEU A 62 -12.63 -0.03 -18.63
CA LEU A 62 -12.51 0.57 -17.29
C LEU A 62 -11.31 -0.02 -16.54
N GLY A 63 -10.34 0.83 -16.18
CA GLY A 63 -9.13 0.44 -15.45
C GLY A 63 -7.98 -0.06 -16.32
N THR A 64 -8.13 -0.10 -17.65
CA THR A 64 -7.03 -0.49 -18.54
C THR A 64 -5.99 0.64 -18.54
N LEU A 65 -4.74 0.32 -18.17
CA LEU A 65 -3.61 1.25 -17.93
C LEU A 65 -3.67 2.08 -16.64
N ASP A 66 -4.82 2.26 -15.99
CA ASP A 66 -4.91 2.96 -14.70
C ASP A 66 -4.07 2.28 -13.62
N GLU A 67 -4.03 0.94 -13.59
CA GLU A 67 -3.19 0.21 -12.63
C GLU A 67 -1.70 0.55 -12.80
N LEU A 68 -1.23 0.61 -14.05
CA LEU A 68 0.15 0.97 -14.37
C LEU A 68 0.45 2.43 -14.02
N LEU A 69 -0.51 3.33 -14.25
CA LEU A 69 -0.41 4.75 -13.91
C LEU A 69 -0.34 4.97 -12.40
N VAL A 70 -1.15 4.25 -11.62
CA VAL A 70 -1.12 4.28 -10.16
C VAL A 70 0.21 3.78 -9.62
N ILE A 71 0.76 2.69 -10.17
CA ILE A 71 2.09 2.20 -9.78
C ILE A 71 3.17 3.24 -10.15
N ALA A 72 3.11 3.82 -11.35
CA ALA A 72 4.06 4.83 -11.79
C ALA A 72 4.01 6.10 -10.93
N ALA A 73 2.82 6.58 -10.59
CA ALA A 73 2.64 7.75 -9.73
C ALA A 73 3.20 7.50 -8.32
N ALA A 74 2.97 6.32 -7.75
CA ALA A 74 3.52 5.95 -6.44
C ALA A 74 5.07 5.90 -6.44
N VAL A 75 5.68 5.44 -7.55
CA VAL A 75 7.14 5.39 -7.73
C VAL A 75 7.72 6.79 -7.96
N ILE A 76 7.10 7.61 -8.81
CA ILE A 76 7.48 9.01 -9.05
C ILE A 76 7.37 9.82 -7.76
N GLY A 77 6.33 9.55 -6.96
CA GLY A 77 6.15 10.09 -5.61
C GLY A 77 7.20 9.65 -4.58
N GLY A 78 8.11 8.75 -4.95
CA GLY A 78 9.25 8.35 -4.14
C GLY A 78 8.99 7.14 -3.23
N THR A 79 8.01 6.29 -3.55
CA THR A 79 7.80 5.01 -2.85
C THR A 79 8.65 3.91 -3.48
N SER A 80 9.45 3.21 -2.67
CA SER A 80 10.28 2.08 -3.13
C SER A 80 9.42 0.83 -3.38
N LEU A 81 9.55 0.24 -4.58
CA LEU A 81 8.96 -1.07 -4.91
C LEU A 81 9.58 -2.21 -4.09
N ALA A 82 10.86 -2.08 -3.73
CA ALA A 82 11.57 -3.06 -2.90
C ALA A 82 11.20 -2.97 -1.41
N GLY A 83 10.47 -1.92 -0.99
CA GLY A 83 10.11 -1.67 0.39
C GLY A 83 11.15 -0.87 1.17
N GLY A 84 10.81 -0.52 2.42
CA GLY A 84 11.74 0.06 3.41
C GLY A 84 12.04 1.54 3.27
N SER A 85 11.70 2.15 2.14
CA SER A 85 11.88 3.58 1.89
C SER A 85 10.69 4.15 1.12
N GLY A 86 10.23 5.35 1.51
CA GLY A 86 9.16 6.07 0.83
C GLY A 86 8.39 7.02 1.74
N THR A 87 7.45 7.76 1.16
CA THR A 87 6.53 8.60 1.95
C THR A 87 5.10 8.40 1.50
N VAL A 88 4.16 8.28 2.46
CA VAL A 88 2.73 8.15 2.17
C VAL A 88 2.21 9.35 1.36
N LEU A 89 2.72 10.55 1.62
CA LEU A 89 2.35 11.76 0.87
C LEU A 89 2.81 11.68 -0.59
N GLY A 90 3.98 11.10 -0.84
CA GLY A 90 4.47 10.83 -2.17
C GLY A 90 3.64 9.76 -2.89
N ALA A 91 3.23 8.70 -2.19
CA ALA A 91 2.41 7.63 -2.75
C ALA A 91 0.98 8.06 -3.16
N MET A 92 0.52 9.24 -2.73
CA MET A 92 -0.84 9.77 -2.99
C MET A 92 -0.88 10.80 -4.14
N LEU A 93 0.22 10.99 -4.87
CA LEU A 93 0.30 11.82 -6.08
C LEU A 93 -0.43 11.15 -7.25
#